data_AF-A0A3B9BVN1-F1
#
_entry.id   AF-A0A3B9BVN1-F1
#
_cell.length_a   1.000
_cell.length_b   1.000
_cell.length_c   1.000
_cell.angle_alpha   90.00
_cell.angle_beta   90.00
_cell.angle_gamma   90.00
#
_symmetry.space_group_name_H-M   'P 1'
#
loop_
_entity.id
_entity.type
_entity.pdbx_description
1 polymer ?
#
loop_
_entity_poly.entity_id
_entity_poly.type
_entity_poly.pdbx_seq_one_letter_code
_entity_poly.pdbx_strand_id
1 'polypeptide(L)' 'MNALIQVKNITKKYGGLTANNDISFDVSENEILSVIG' A
#
# COMPACT_ATOMS: atom_id res chain seq x y z
N MET A 1 15.51 -6.25 8.79
CA MET A 1 15.13 -6.70 7.43
C MET A 1 14.81 -5.46 6.62
N ASN A 2 15.30 -5.36 5.38
CA ASN A 2 14.93 -4.29 4.45
C ASN A 2 13.73 -4.76 3.64
N ALA A 3 12.66 -3.97 3.58
CA ALA A 3 11.53 -4.27 2.73
C ALA A 3 11.95 -4.16 1.25
N LEU A 4 11.50 -5.10 0.41
CA LEU A 4 11.68 -5.05 -1.04
C LEU A 4 10.77 -3.98 -1.66
N ILE A 5 9.53 -3.88 -1.15
CA ILE A 5 8.58 -2.82 -1.48
C ILE A 5 8.13 -2.17 -0.18
N GLN A 6 8.06 -0.84 -0.16
CA GLN A 6 7.58 -0.08 0.98
C GLN A 6 6.50 0.92 0.53
N VAL A 7 5.32 0.80 1.13
CA VAL A 7 4.19 1.71 0.94
C VAL A 7 3.96 2.42 2.27
N LYS A 8 4.03 3.75 2.25
CA LYS A 8 3.86 4.57 3.47
C LYS A 8 2.89 5.71 3.21
N ASN A 9 1.83 5.75 4.02
CA ASN A 9 0.84 6.81 4.09
C ASN A 9 0.26 7.22 2.72
N ILE A 10 0.07 6.24 1.83
CA ILE A 10 -0.39 6.51 0.47
C ILE A 10 -1.88 6.79 0.48
N THR A 11 -2.24 7.93 -0.11
CA THR A 11 -3.63 8.38 -0.28
C THR A 11 -3.89 8.66 -1.76
N LYS A 12 -4.98 8.11 -2.29
CA LYS A 12 -5.43 8.36 -3.68
C LYS A 12 -6.80 9.02 -3.68
N LYS A 13 -6.91 10.13 -4.40
CA LYS A 13 -8.16 10.91 -4.54
C LYS A 13 -8.55 11.11 -6.00
N TYR A 14 -9.86 11.16 -6.24
CA TYR A 14 -10.49 11.52 -7.51
C TYR A 14 -11.53 12.61 -7.24
N GLY A 15 -11.17 13.87 -7.46
CA GLY A 15 -12.00 15.02 -7.06
C GLY A 15 -12.29 15.00 -5.56
N GLY A 16 -13.58 14.99 -5.19
CA GLY A 16 -14.02 14.92 -3.80
C GLY A 16 -13.98 13.51 -3.17
N LEU A 17 -13.73 12.45 -3.96
CA LEU A 17 -13.67 11.07 -3.48
C LEU A 17 -12.25 10.71 -3.04
N THR A 18 -12.11 10.15 -1.84
CA THR A 18 -10.88 9.48 -1.40
C THR A 18 -11.02 7.98 -1.64
N ALA A 19 -10.29 7.46 -2.64
CA ALA A 19 -10.35 6.06 -3.05
C ALA A 19 -9.43 5.15 -2.21
N ASN A 20 -8.28 5.66 -1.79
CA ASN A 20 -7.39 4.99 -0.84
C ASN A 20 -6.97 6.02 0.20
N ASN A 21 -6.99 5.66 1.48
CA ASN A 21 -6.72 6.59 2.57
C ASN A 21 -5.67 6.02 3.51
N ASP A 22 -4.53 6.70 3.61
CA ASP A 22 -3.45 6.40 4.54
C ASP A 22 -2.97 4.93 4.54
N ILE A 23 -2.80 4.36 3.35
CA ILE A 23 -2.40 2.96 3.20
C ILE A 23 -0.89 2.82 3.46
N SER A 24 -0.53 1.90 4.36
CA SER A 24 0.85 1.57 4.68
C SER A 24 1.04 0.07 4.82
N PHE A 25 2.04 -0.48 4.13
CA PHE A 25 2.49 -1.87 4.26
C PHE A 25 3.87 -2.03 3.61
N ASP A 26 4.57 -3.09 4.01
CA ASP A 26 5.84 -3.49 3.41
C ASP A 26 5.65 -4.87 2.73
N VAL A 27 6.47 -5.16 1.72
CA VAL A 27 6.59 -6.49 1.12
C VAL A 27 8.06 -6.91 1.21
N SER A 28 8.30 -8.07 1.82
CA SER A 28 9.63 -8.65 1.95
C SER A 28 10.07 -9.37 0.68
N GLU A 29 11.37 -9.61 0.53
CA GLU A 29 11.86 -10.44 -0.56
C GLU A 29 11.25 -11.86 -0.48
N ASN A 30 10.78 -12.39 -1.62
CA ASN A 30 10.08 -13.68 -1.73
C ASN A 30 8.71 -13.77 -1.02
N GLU A 31 8.14 -12.66 -0.55
CA GLU A 31 6.80 -12.64 0.05
C GLU A 31 5.70 -12.58 -1.02
N ILE A 32 4.66 -13.40 -0.85
CA ILE A 32 3.43 -13.31 -1.65
C ILE A 32 2.38 -12.57 -0.81
N LEU A 33 2.19 -11.29 -1.12
CA LEU A 33 1.14 -10.46 -0.54
C LEU A 33 -0.01 -10.29 -1.55
N SER A 34 -1.25 -10.48 -1.12
CA SER A 34 -2.45 -10.28 -1.94
C SER A 34 -3.39 -9.28 -1.29
N VAL A 35 -4.00 -8.43 -2.10
CA VAL A 35 -5.11 -7.54 -1.72
C VAL A 35 -6.38 -8.14 -2.31
N ILE A 36 -7.36 -8.41 -1.47
CA ILE A 36 -8.66 -8.96 -1.86
C ILE A 36 -9.77 -7.98 -1.47
N GLY A 37 -10.74 -7.79 -2.37
CA GLY A 37 -11.82 -6.81 -2.20
C GLY A 37 -12.47 -6.46 -3.53
#